data_AF-A0A4R6UWA9-F1
#
_entry.id   AF-A0A4R6UWA9-F1
#
_cell.length_a   1.000
_cell.length_b   1.000
_cell.length_c   1.000
_cell.angle_alpha   90.00
_cell.angle_beta   90.00
_cell.angle_gamma   90.00
#
_symmetry.space_group_name_H-M   'P 1'
#
loop_
_entity.id
_entity.type
_entity.pdbx_description
1 polymer ?
#
loop_
_entity_poly.entity_id
_entity_poly.type
_entity_poly.pdbx_seq_one_letter_code
_entity_poly.pdbx_strand_id
1 'polypeptide(L)'
;MSPGTDTELEARARRAAARAIEGTDLRELPALTRRLEGVALLGMARALRDAGLFRDGAAHGEAEIAEATGTAGRHRWILRRWLAVLCEEGLLDGGGPDGRYRGLRRVGNREMRAAARGLEEARTGLGYPPELTLFFQRAIGNLPALLRDEVPLQALLFADGETGTADGAYRDNAVNRYVNAATAEVACWAAGRRPGGAALRVLEIGAGVGGTTSDVLAALGDGPVDYLFTDVSRYFLDIGRERFGGRAGTGFALLDLNGDPLGGDVVEPGSRDVVIAANVLHNAHDIGRCLRGVRDLLAPGGLLLCIDTCRELYQILTSMQFLMSARPGEPGPGAYDLRAGTDRIFLSRAEWRDQMRAAGLAPVLAAPEEGHPLDAFSVTLLAARREEG
;
A
#
# COMPACT_ATOMS: atom_id res chain seq x y z
N MET A 1 -15.14 -0.18 -27.41
CA MET A 1 -15.40 1.29 -27.25
C MET A 1 -14.19 2.13 -27.73
N SER A 2 -14.32 3.42 -28.06
CA SER A 2 -13.27 4.24 -28.73
C SER A 2 -12.33 4.98 -27.75
N PRO A 3 -11.10 5.37 -28.17
CA PRO A 3 -10.13 6.12 -27.33
C PRO A 3 -10.70 7.38 -26.65
N GLY A 4 -11.74 7.99 -27.22
CA GLY A 4 -12.38 9.18 -26.64
C GLY A 4 -13.10 8.93 -25.32
N THR A 5 -13.56 7.70 -25.04
CA THR A 5 -14.26 7.39 -23.79
C THR A 5 -13.33 7.29 -22.59
N ASP A 6 -12.09 6.83 -22.81
CA ASP A 6 -11.09 6.71 -21.75
C ASP A 6 -10.51 8.08 -21.38
N THR A 7 -10.31 8.97 -22.36
CA THR A 7 -9.92 10.36 -22.09
C THR A 7 -11.01 11.11 -21.29
N GLU A 8 -12.29 10.87 -21.58
CA GLU A 8 -13.39 11.46 -20.80
C GLU A 8 -13.37 10.96 -19.34
N LEU A 9 -13.20 9.64 -19.16
CA LEU A 9 -13.12 9.01 -17.84
C LEU A 9 -11.96 9.55 -17.02
N GLU A 10 -10.76 9.60 -17.61
CA GLU A 10 -9.57 10.16 -16.97
C GLU A 10 -9.81 11.60 -16.51
N ALA A 11 -10.35 12.44 -17.38
CA ALA A 11 -10.62 13.84 -17.05
C ALA A 11 -11.66 13.99 -15.93
N ARG A 12 -12.67 13.10 -15.87
CA ARG A 12 -13.66 13.08 -14.77
C ARG A 12 -13.01 12.67 -13.46
N ALA A 13 -12.26 11.57 -13.45
CA ALA A 13 -11.59 11.06 -12.26
C ALA A 13 -10.63 12.10 -11.66
N ARG A 14 -9.81 12.75 -12.51
CA ARG A 14 -8.88 13.82 -12.07
C ARG A 14 -9.62 15.03 -11.48
N ARG A 15 -10.75 15.45 -12.07
CA ARG A 15 -11.56 16.55 -11.52
C ARG A 15 -12.17 16.20 -10.17
N ALA A 16 -12.69 14.98 -10.00
CA ALA A 16 -13.22 14.54 -8.71
C ALA A 16 -12.12 14.49 -7.64
N ALA A 17 -10.96 13.95 -8.00
CA ALA A 17 -9.79 13.87 -7.13
C ALA A 17 -9.30 15.25 -6.68
N ALA A 18 -9.18 16.21 -7.61
CA ALA A 18 -8.78 17.58 -7.31
C ALA A 18 -9.76 18.29 -6.36
N ARG A 19 -11.07 18.11 -6.56
CA ARG A 19 -12.10 18.65 -5.66
C ARG A 19 -11.99 18.10 -4.23
N ALA A 20 -11.65 16.82 -4.07
CA ALA A 20 -11.55 16.17 -2.75
C ALA A 20 -10.39 16.69 -1.88
N ILE A 21 -9.47 17.44 -2.48
CA ILE A 21 -8.33 18.05 -1.79
C ILE A 21 -8.34 19.58 -1.86
N GLU A 22 -9.43 20.19 -2.32
CA GLU A 22 -9.58 21.65 -2.30
C GLU A 22 -9.33 22.21 -0.89
N GLY A 23 -8.55 23.30 -0.82
CA GLY A 23 -8.13 23.89 0.45
C GLY A 23 -6.92 23.22 1.13
N THR A 24 -6.38 22.11 0.59
CA THR A 24 -5.15 21.51 1.09
C THR A 24 -3.92 22.23 0.53
N ASP A 25 -2.97 22.65 1.38
CA ASP A 25 -1.69 23.19 0.89
C ASP A 25 -0.78 22.06 0.42
N LEU A 26 -0.67 21.92 -0.91
CA LEU A 26 0.11 20.85 -1.53
C LEU A 26 1.62 21.14 -1.56
N ARG A 27 2.04 22.40 -1.37
CA ARG A 27 3.43 22.83 -1.60
C ARG A 27 4.40 22.23 -0.59
N GLU A 28 3.95 22.04 0.63
CA GLU A 28 4.80 21.53 1.72
C GLU A 28 4.85 20.00 1.76
N LEU A 29 3.88 19.31 1.13
CA LEU A 29 3.73 17.86 1.25
C LEU A 29 5.01 17.08 0.87
N PRO A 30 5.71 17.39 -0.24
CA PRO A 30 6.96 16.70 -0.57
C PRO A 30 8.06 16.87 0.49
N ALA A 31 8.15 18.05 1.12
CA ALA A 31 9.13 18.30 2.18
C ALA A 31 8.76 17.56 3.47
N LEU A 32 7.47 17.53 3.82
CA LEU A 32 6.97 16.83 4.99
C LEU A 32 7.14 15.30 4.86
N THR A 33 6.86 14.73 3.68
CA THR A 33 7.10 13.31 3.41
C THR A 33 8.57 12.94 3.54
N ARG A 34 9.48 13.73 2.93
CA ARG A 34 10.93 13.52 3.10
C ARG A 34 11.37 13.58 4.56
N ARG A 35 10.70 14.40 5.37
CA ARG A 35 10.97 14.46 6.81
C ARG A 35 10.57 13.16 7.52
N LEU A 36 9.43 12.56 7.16
CA LEU A 36 9.03 11.24 7.67
C LEU A 36 10.04 10.16 7.28
N GLU A 37 10.43 10.11 6.00
CA GLU A 37 11.45 9.19 5.49
C GLU A 37 12.78 9.36 6.24
N GLY A 38 13.18 10.59 6.51
CA GLY A 38 14.34 10.91 7.33
C GLY A 38 14.25 10.31 8.74
N VAL A 39 13.09 10.38 9.42
CA VAL A 39 12.95 9.76 10.75
C VAL A 39 13.13 8.25 10.68
N ALA A 40 12.59 7.60 9.64
CA ALA A 40 12.75 6.16 9.44
C ALA A 40 14.22 5.76 9.23
N LEU A 41 14.95 6.47 8.36
CA LEU A 41 16.38 6.26 8.12
C LEU A 41 17.21 6.40 9.41
N LEU A 42 16.92 7.42 10.20
CA LEU A 42 17.56 7.62 11.51
C LEU A 42 17.25 6.46 12.46
N GLY A 43 16.02 5.94 12.44
CA GLY A 43 15.61 4.77 13.21
C GLY A 43 16.39 3.51 12.82
N MET A 44 16.53 3.23 11.52
CA MET A 44 17.32 2.09 11.02
C MET A 44 18.78 2.18 11.47
N ALA A 45 19.43 3.32 11.21
CA ALA A 45 20.83 3.55 11.59
C ALA A 45 21.03 3.46 13.11
N ARG A 46 20.06 3.98 13.88
CA ARG A 46 20.07 3.88 15.35
C ARG A 46 20.00 2.44 15.82
N ALA A 47 19.10 1.63 15.25
CA ALA A 47 18.93 0.23 15.61
C ALA A 47 20.20 -0.60 15.36
N LEU A 48 20.83 -0.43 14.20
CA LEU A 48 22.10 -1.11 13.87
C LEU A 48 23.21 -0.74 14.85
N ARG A 49 23.35 0.55 15.17
CA ARG A 49 24.41 1.02 16.08
C ARG A 49 24.17 0.59 17.53
N ASP A 50 22.92 0.58 17.98
CA ASP A 50 22.57 0.13 19.34
C ASP A 50 22.81 -1.39 19.51
N ALA A 51 22.81 -2.15 18.41
CA ALA A 51 23.29 -3.54 18.36
C ALA A 51 24.83 -3.68 18.42
N GLY A 52 25.58 -2.59 18.58
CA GLY A 52 27.03 -2.60 18.73
C GLY A 52 27.83 -2.62 17.42
N LEU A 53 27.17 -2.52 16.27
CA LEU A 53 27.80 -2.55 14.96
C LEU A 53 28.50 -1.25 14.57
N PHE A 54 29.46 -1.35 13.65
CA PHE A 54 30.17 -0.24 13.00
C PHE A 54 30.94 0.69 13.95
N ARG A 55 31.43 0.14 15.07
CA ARG A 55 32.32 0.85 15.99
C ARG A 55 33.75 0.81 15.45
N ASP A 56 34.50 1.88 15.70
CA ASP A 56 35.94 1.98 15.41
C ASP A 56 36.33 1.62 13.96
N GLY A 57 35.43 1.87 13.00
CA GLY A 57 35.65 1.58 11.58
C GLY A 57 35.48 0.11 11.17
N ALA A 58 34.95 -0.74 12.06
CA ALA A 58 34.69 -2.15 11.75
C ALA A 58 33.73 -2.31 10.56
N ALA A 59 34.06 -3.26 9.68
CA ALA A 59 33.20 -3.68 8.58
C ALA A 59 32.50 -4.99 8.95
N HIS A 60 31.23 -5.14 8.56
CA HIS A 60 30.42 -6.31 8.89
C HIS A 60 29.77 -6.94 7.65
N GLY A 61 29.71 -8.26 7.61
CA GLY A 61 28.88 -8.99 6.64
C GLY A 61 27.41 -9.01 7.07
N GLU A 62 26.50 -9.23 6.12
CA GLU A 62 25.05 -9.27 6.40
C GLU A 62 24.68 -10.33 7.46
N ALA A 63 25.34 -11.49 7.46
CA ALA A 63 25.13 -12.52 8.46
C ALA A 63 25.54 -12.10 9.88
N GLU A 64 26.67 -11.40 10.02
CA GLU A 64 27.17 -10.87 11.29
C GLU A 64 26.25 -9.77 11.82
N ILE A 65 25.73 -8.91 10.92
CA ILE A 65 24.76 -7.87 11.25
C ILE A 65 23.48 -8.49 11.80
N ALA A 66 22.93 -9.49 11.09
CA ALA A 66 21.71 -10.18 11.51
C ALA A 66 21.87 -10.90 12.85
N GLU A 67 23.04 -11.49 13.12
CA GLU A 67 23.34 -12.10 14.41
C GLU A 67 23.38 -11.05 15.52
N ALA A 68 24.10 -9.94 15.31
CA ALA A 68 24.20 -8.86 16.29
C ALA A 68 22.86 -8.19 16.61
N THR A 69 21.98 -8.04 15.62
CA THR A 69 20.63 -7.50 15.80
C THR A 69 19.63 -8.54 16.33
N GLY A 70 19.99 -9.82 16.30
CA GLY A 70 19.09 -10.94 16.61
C GLY A 70 17.97 -11.12 15.60
N THR A 71 18.15 -10.64 14.36
CA THR A 71 17.07 -10.57 13.36
C THR A 71 16.49 -11.96 13.10
N ALA A 72 15.17 -12.08 13.30
CA ALA A 72 14.44 -13.32 13.04
C ALA A 72 14.54 -13.70 11.55
N GLY A 73 14.58 -15.00 11.26
CA GLY A 73 14.76 -15.50 9.89
C GLY A 73 13.75 -14.90 8.90
N ARG A 74 12.48 -14.77 9.30
CA ARG A 74 11.42 -14.18 8.46
C ARG A 74 11.53 -12.67 8.23
N HIS A 75 12.35 -11.96 9.02
CA HIS A 75 12.61 -10.52 8.89
C HIS A 75 13.97 -10.22 8.26
N ARG A 76 14.75 -11.24 7.84
CA ARG A 76 16.05 -11.01 7.19
C ARG A 76 15.95 -10.18 5.91
N TRP A 77 14.88 -10.31 5.14
CA TRP A 77 14.68 -9.50 3.93
C TRP A 77 14.52 -8.00 4.27
N ILE A 78 13.84 -7.67 5.37
CA ILE A 78 13.71 -6.29 5.87
C ILE A 78 15.08 -5.75 6.24
N LEU A 79 15.90 -6.53 6.96
CA LEU A 79 17.26 -6.13 7.32
C LEU A 79 18.12 -5.86 6.07
N ARG A 80 18.09 -6.76 5.07
CA ARG A 80 18.80 -6.55 3.81
C ARG A 80 18.33 -5.29 3.10
N ARG A 81 17.02 -5.05 3.08
CA ARG A 81 16.46 -3.84 2.49
C ARG A 81 16.86 -2.58 3.26
N TRP A 82 16.94 -2.60 4.59
CA TRP A 82 17.49 -1.49 5.38
C TRP A 82 18.93 -1.19 5.02
N LEU A 83 19.77 -2.22 4.89
CA LEU A 83 21.17 -2.05 4.51
C LEU A 83 21.30 -1.43 3.11
N ALA A 84 20.51 -1.90 2.14
CA ALA A 84 20.47 -1.34 0.79
C ALA A 84 20.05 0.14 0.81
N VAL A 85 18.94 0.47 1.48
CA VAL A 85 18.43 1.84 1.58
C VAL A 85 19.41 2.77 2.30
N LEU A 86 20.04 2.32 3.38
CA LEU A 86 21.07 3.11 4.06
C LEU A 86 22.28 3.37 3.15
N CYS A 87 22.61 2.46 2.23
CA CYS A 87 23.65 2.69 1.22
C CYS A 87 23.21 3.66 0.13
N GLU A 88 21.99 3.49 -0.40
CA GLU A 88 21.36 4.37 -1.39
C GLU A 88 21.34 5.84 -0.89
N GLU A 89 21.06 6.04 0.40
CA GLU A 89 20.99 7.35 1.06
C GLU A 89 22.34 7.85 1.61
N GLY A 90 23.44 7.13 1.36
CA GLY A 90 24.78 7.53 1.80
C GLY A 90 24.98 7.57 3.32
N LEU A 91 24.15 6.82 4.06
CA LEU A 91 24.25 6.64 5.51
C LEU A 91 25.11 5.46 5.91
N LEU A 92 25.40 4.56 4.99
CA LEU A 92 26.21 3.37 5.18
C LEU A 92 27.01 3.13 3.89
N ASP A 93 28.27 2.75 4.02
CA ASP A 93 29.05 2.31 2.88
C ASP A 93 28.86 0.80 2.71
N GLY A 94 28.36 0.37 1.56
CA GLY A 94 28.14 -1.04 1.24
C GLY A 94 28.18 -1.28 -0.27
N GLY A 95 28.22 -2.56 -0.67
CA GLY A 95 28.29 -2.94 -2.08
C GLY A 95 29.71 -2.94 -2.70
N GLY A 96 30.75 -2.89 -1.86
CA GLY A 96 32.13 -3.16 -2.31
C GLY A 96 32.35 -4.62 -2.71
N PRO A 97 33.48 -4.96 -3.35
CA PRO A 97 33.77 -6.32 -3.83
C PRO A 97 33.80 -7.39 -2.72
N ASP A 98 34.00 -6.96 -1.47
CA ASP A 98 34.02 -7.81 -0.28
C ASP A 98 32.62 -8.12 0.26
N GLY A 99 31.57 -7.47 -0.24
CA GLY A 99 30.19 -7.64 0.22
C GLY A 99 29.95 -7.20 1.66
N ARG A 100 30.84 -6.37 2.22
CA ARG A 100 30.79 -5.91 3.61
C ARG A 100 30.31 -4.47 3.70
N TYR A 101 29.67 -4.15 4.83
CA TYR A 101 29.15 -2.84 5.17
C TYR A 101 30.08 -2.15 6.17
N ARG A 102 30.26 -0.83 6.07
CA ARG A 102 31.10 -0.01 6.97
C ARG A 102 30.60 1.44 6.99
N GLY A 103 31.19 2.26 7.84
CA GLY A 103 30.99 3.72 7.78
C GLY A 103 29.58 4.20 8.14
N LEU A 104 28.81 3.45 8.94
CA LEU A 104 27.46 3.86 9.33
C LEU A 104 27.48 5.27 9.98
N ARG A 105 26.70 6.20 9.42
CA ARG A 105 26.59 7.56 9.93
C ARG A 105 26.10 7.55 11.37
N ARG A 106 26.85 8.22 12.24
CA ARG A 106 26.49 8.32 13.66
C ARG A 106 25.24 9.20 13.84
N VAL A 107 24.17 8.61 14.38
CA VAL A 107 22.92 9.32 14.72
C VAL A 107 22.88 9.70 16.21
N GLY A 108 22.89 10.99 16.54
CA GLY A 108 22.91 11.46 17.93
C GLY A 108 21.54 11.40 18.65
N ASN A 109 21.54 11.35 19.99
CA ASN A 109 20.29 11.48 20.78
C ASN A 109 19.56 12.80 20.52
N ARG A 110 20.30 13.90 20.30
CA ARG A 110 19.73 15.22 19.98
C ARG A 110 19.01 15.22 18.63
N GLU A 111 19.59 14.55 17.64
CA GLU A 111 19.04 14.39 16.30
C GLU A 111 17.75 13.57 16.32
N MET A 112 17.74 12.41 17.01
CA MET A 112 16.51 11.62 17.19
C MET A 112 15.39 12.41 17.87
N ARG A 113 15.70 13.20 18.91
CA ARG A 113 14.70 14.06 19.56
C ARG A 113 14.18 15.16 18.61
N ALA A 114 15.03 15.70 17.74
CA ALA A 114 14.61 16.67 16.74
C ALA A 114 13.74 16.01 15.65
N ALA A 115 14.09 14.80 15.22
CA ALA A 115 13.32 14.00 14.28
C ALA A 115 11.92 13.66 14.83
N ALA A 116 11.83 13.25 16.10
CA ALA A 116 10.55 12.99 16.78
C ALA A 116 9.65 14.24 16.84
N ARG A 117 10.21 15.43 17.12
CA ARG A 117 9.45 16.69 17.05
C ARG A 117 9.02 17.04 15.63
N GLY A 118 9.90 16.80 14.65
CA GLY A 118 9.61 17.02 13.24
C GLY A 118 8.51 16.12 12.68
N LEU A 119 8.30 14.96 13.29
CA LEU A 119 7.21 14.05 12.95
C LEU A 119 5.84 14.65 13.28
N GLU A 120 5.73 15.41 14.37
CA GLU A 120 4.49 16.09 14.78
C GLU A 120 4.15 17.28 13.87
N GLU A 121 5.17 18.03 13.44
CA GLU A 121 5.04 19.06 12.41
C GLU A 121 4.59 18.45 11.07
N ALA A 122 5.24 17.34 10.67
CA ALA A 122 4.86 16.58 9.48
C ALA A 122 3.42 16.05 9.56
N ARG A 123 3.01 15.51 10.71
CA ARG A 123 1.64 15.02 10.94
C ARG A 123 0.61 16.09 10.63
N THR A 124 0.79 17.28 11.20
CA THR A 124 -0.16 18.39 11.07
C THR A 124 -0.27 18.83 9.61
N GLY A 125 0.87 19.00 8.92
CA GLY A 125 0.87 19.43 7.52
C GLY A 125 0.39 18.36 6.53
N LEU A 126 0.60 17.07 6.83
CA LEU A 126 0.14 15.95 5.99
C LEU A 126 -1.35 15.59 6.21
N GLY A 127 -1.98 16.19 7.23
CA GLY A 127 -3.36 15.86 7.62
C GLY A 127 -3.48 14.43 8.16
N TYR A 128 -2.42 13.92 8.80
CA TYR A 128 -2.44 12.59 9.40
C TYR A 128 -3.15 12.62 10.76
N PRO A 129 -3.97 11.60 11.06
CA PRO A 129 -4.55 11.47 12.39
C PRO A 129 -3.42 11.29 13.43
N PRO A 130 -3.57 11.84 14.67
CA PRO A 130 -2.63 11.64 15.79
C PRO A 130 -2.15 10.18 15.92
N GLU A 131 -3.09 9.25 15.77
CA GLU A 131 -2.93 7.82 15.93
C GLU A 131 -1.89 7.23 14.95
N LEU A 132 -1.91 7.66 13.68
CA LEU A 132 -0.96 7.18 12.66
C LEU A 132 0.48 7.62 12.97
N THR A 133 0.64 8.84 13.49
CA THR A 133 1.96 9.35 13.88
C THR A 133 2.48 8.67 15.14
N LEU A 134 1.60 8.47 16.13
CA LEU A 134 1.92 7.68 17.32
C LEU A 134 2.32 6.25 16.94
N PHE A 135 1.64 5.64 15.97
CA PHE A 135 2.01 4.33 15.43
C PHE A 135 3.44 4.32 14.87
N PHE A 136 3.79 5.28 14.01
CA PHE A 136 5.16 5.36 13.47
C PHE A 136 6.20 5.59 14.58
N GLN A 137 5.91 6.42 15.58
CA GLN A 137 6.80 6.61 16.74
C GLN A 137 6.98 5.31 17.55
N ARG A 138 5.88 4.59 17.82
CA ARG A 138 5.89 3.30 18.52
C ARG A 138 6.70 2.27 17.72
N ALA A 139 6.51 2.19 16.40
CA ALA A 139 7.24 1.30 15.52
C ALA A 139 8.74 1.60 15.54
N ILE A 140 9.13 2.87 15.35
CA ILE A 140 10.54 3.31 15.40
C ILE A 140 11.17 3.00 16.77
N GLY A 141 10.44 3.21 17.86
CA GLY A 141 10.91 2.90 19.21
C GLY A 141 11.08 1.40 19.48
N ASN A 142 10.40 0.53 18.72
CA ASN A 142 10.42 -0.92 18.88
C ASN A 142 11.15 -1.67 17.75
N LEU A 143 11.88 -0.97 16.87
CA LEU A 143 12.55 -1.59 15.72
C LEU A 143 13.41 -2.82 16.07
N PRO A 144 14.22 -2.82 17.15
CA PRO A 144 14.95 -4.03 17.52
C PRO A 144 14.02 -5.20 17.87
N ALA A 145 12.95 -4.96 18.63
CA ALA A 145 12.00 -6.01 19.01
C ALA A 145 11.18 -6.51 17.82
N LEU A 146 10.81 -5.61 16.88
CA LEU A 146 10.17 -5.97 15.62
C LEU A 146 11.09 -6.84 14.76
N LEU A 147 12.37 -6.47 14.59
CA LEU A 147 13.35 -7.28 13.85
C LEU A 147 13.56 -8.67 14.46
N ARG A 148 13.49 -8.77 15.79
CA ARG A 148 13.60 -10.05 16.52
C ARG A 148 12.29 -10.86 16.54
N ASP A 149 11.21 -10.33 15.95
CA ASP A 149 9.86 -10.93 15.97
C ASP A 149 9.31 -11.13 17.41
N GLU A 150 9.78 -10.32 18.37
CA GLU A 150 9.37 -10.37 19.79
C GLU A 150 8.05 -9.62 20.02
N VAL A 151 7.76 -8.63 19.17
CA VAL A 151 6.54 -7.83 19.20
C VAL A 151 5.89 -7.88 17.82
N PRO A 152 4.65 -8.38 17.68
CA PRO A 152 3.95 -8.33 16.40
C PRO A 152 3.57 -6.87 16.10
N LEU A 153 3.75 -6.42 14.84
CA LEU A 153 3.38 -5.06 14.44
C LEU A 153 1.89 -4.76 14.70
N GLN A 154 1.03 -5.77 14.57
CA GLN A 154 -0.40 -5.65 14.87
C GLN A 154 -0.65 -5.13 16.29
N ALA A 155 0.15 -5.54 17.28
CA ALA A 155 0.01 -5.04 18.65
C ALA A 155 0.38 -3.55 18.78
N LEU A 156 1.20 -3.01 17.89
CA LEU A 156 1.52 -1.59 17.84
C LEU A 156 0.48 -0.80 17.03
N LEU A 157 -0.06 -1.40 15.97
CA LEU A 157 -1.06 -0.82 15.08
C LEU A 157 -2.44 -0.70 15.76
N PHE A 158 -2.80 -1.69 16.60
CA PHE A 158 -4.08 -1.80 17.30
C PHE A 158 -3.93 -1.71 18.84
N ALA A 159 -2.92 -1.01 19.35
CA ALA A 159 -2.57 -1.03 20.77
C ALA A 159 -3.70 -0.63 21.73
N ASP A 160 -4.68 0.15 21.24
CA ASP A 160 -5.82 0.65 22.02
C ASP A 160 -7.13 -0.10 21.69
N GLY A 161 -7.06 -1.22 20.97
CA GLY A 161 -8.22 -2.03 20.56
C GLY A 161 -9.10 -1.40 19.47
N GLU A 162 -8.79 -0.18 19.07
CA GLU A 162 -9.55 0.59 18.08
C GLU A 162 -8.95 0.47 16.67
N THR A 163 -9.83 0.37 15.68
CA THR A 163 -9.47 0.41 14.24
C THR A 163 -9.16 1.81 13.74
N GLY A 164 -9.31 2.84 14.58
CA GLY A 164 -9.15 4.26 14.21
C GLY A 164 -7.81 4.59 13.56
N THR A 165 -6.71 3.95 14.01
CA THR A 165 -5.39 4.10 13.39
C THR A 165 -5.37 3.62 11.94
N ALA A 166 -6.00 2.48 11.65
CA ALA A 166 -6.06 1.91 10.30
C ALA A 166 -7.08 2.66 9.42
N ASP A 167 -8.26 2.99 9.94
CA ASP A 167 -9.28 3.74 9.21
C ASP A 167 -8.79 5.14 8.83
N GLY A 168 -8.23 5.90 9.77
CA GLY A 168 -7.68 7.22 9.53
C GLY A 168 -6.44 7.21 8.62
N ALA A 169 -5.63 6.15 8.67
CA ALA A 169 -4.47 6.01 7.79
C ALA A 169 -4.85 5.82 6.32
N TYR A 170 -5.99 5.19 6.03
CA TYR A 170 -6.44 4.88 4.66
C TYR A 170 -7.56 5.78 4.14
N ARG A 171 -8.09 6.72 4.96
CA ARG A 171 -9.23 7.56 4.58
C ARG A 171 -8.94 9.06 4.60
N ASP A 172 -8.41 9.58 5.70
CA ASP A 172 -8.55 11.01 5.98
C ASP A 172 -7.42 11.89 5.43
N ASN A 173 -6.27 11.33 5.09
CA ASN A 173 -5.16 12.10 4.57
C ASN A 173 -5.37 12.55 3.10
N ALA A 174 -4.64 13.58 2.68
CA ALA A 174 -4.84 14.21 1.37
C ALA A 174 -4.68 13.24 0.18
N VAL A 175 -3.71 12.32 0.23
CA VAL A 175 -3.51 11.38 -0.87
C VAL A 175 -4.66 10.36 -0.95
N ASN A 176 -5.14 9.86 0.20
CA ASN A 176 -6.25 8.91 0.22
C ASN A 176 -7.58 9.55 -0.19
N ARG A 177 -7.89 10.76 0.29
CA ARG A 177 -9.06 11.51 -0.22
C ARG A 177 -9.00 11.70 -1.73
N TYR A 178 -7.80 11.98 -2.27
CA TYR A 178 -7.59 12.14 -3.71
C TYR A 178 -7.85 10.83 -4.47
N VAL A 179 -7.20 9.72 -4.11
CA VAL A 179 -7.33 8.45 -4.85
C VAL A 179 -8.67 7.78 -4.63
N ASN A 180 -9.29 7.89 -3.45
CA ASN A 180 -10.63 7.36 -3.20
C ASN A 180 -11.69 8.14 -3.98
N ALA A 181 -11.61 9.47 -4.04
CA ALA A 181 -12.53 10.27 -4.84
C ALA A 181 -12.40 9.98 -6.34
N ALA A 182 -11.18 9.76 -6.84
CA ALA A 182 -10.95 9.31 -8.21
C ALA A 182 -11.59 7.93 -8.45
N THR A 183 -11.41 6.99 -7.52
CA THR A 183 -11.96 5.63 -7.59
C THR A 183 -13.49 5.64 -7.59
N ALA A 184 -14.09 6.43 -6.71
CA ALA A 184 -15.53 6.62 -6.60
C ALA A 184 -16.13 7.22 -7.89
N GLU A 185 -15.48 8.22 -8.48
CA GLU A 185 -15.92 8.81 -9.76
C GLU A 185 -15.87 7.78 -10.91
N VAL A 186 -14.83 6.93 -10.95
CA VAL A 186 -14.75 5.87 -11.95
C VAL A 186 -15.87 4.84 -11.77
N ALA A 187 -16.20 4.47 -10.52
CA ALA A 187 -17.33 3.60 -10.22
C ALA A 187 -18.67 4.23 -10.66
N CYS A 188 -18.90 5.52 -10.36
CA CYS A 188 -20.11 6.23 -10.80
C CYS A 188 -20.20 6.34 -12.33
N TRP A 189 -19.08 6.57 -13.01
CA TRP A 189 -19.03 6.57 -14.48
C TRP A 189 -19.41 5.21 -15.06
N ALA A 190 -18.94 4.12 -14.44
CA ALA A 190 -19.29 2.76 -14.85
C ALA A 190 -20.77 2.46 -14.59
N ALA A 191 -21.29 2.86 -13.43
CA ALA A 191 -22.71 2.71 -13.08
C ALA A 191 -23.63 3.41 -14.09
N GLY A 192 -23.31 4.65 -14.48
CA GLY A 192 -24.09 5.43 -15.45
C GLY A 192 -24.14 4.84 -16.86
N ARG A 193 -23.30 3.84 -17.16
CA ARG A 193 -23.24 3.13 -18.45
C ARG A 193 -23.88 1.74 -18.41
N ARG A 194 -24.40 1.32 -17.25
CA ARG A 194 -25.12 0.06 -17.12
C ARG A 194 -26.46 0.14 -17.87
N PRO A 195 -26.78 -0.83 -18.75
CA PRO A 195 -28.02 -0.82 -19.52
C PRO A 195 -29.25 -0.77 -18.61
N GLY A 196 -30.22 0.09 -18.95
CA GLY A 196 -31.52 0.14 -18.26
C GLY A 196 -31.45 0.42 -16.76
N GLY A 197 -30.36 1.02 -16.27
CA GLY A 197 -30.16 1.24 -14.83
C GLY A 197 -29.89 -0.04 -14.05
N ALA A 198 -29.40 -1.11 -14.70
CA ALA A 198 -29.01 -2.33 -14.02
C ALA A 198 -27.93 -2.06 -12.96
N ALA A 199 -27.93 -2.87 -11.89
CA ALA A 199 -26.95 -2.75 -10.82
C ALA A 199 -25.52 -2.80 -11.35
N LEU A 200 -24.64 -1.96 -10.79
CA LEU A 200 -23.21 -2.06 -10.99
C LEU A 200 -22.67 -3.23 -10.17
N ARG A 201 -22.01 -4.20 -10.83
CA ARG A 201 -21.44 -5.38 -10.17
C ARG A 201 -19.99 -5.08 -9.78
N VAL A 202 -19.75 -4.85 -8.50
CA VAL A 202 -18.45 -4.52 -7.93
C VAL A 202 -17.92 -5.70 -7.14
N LEU A 203 -16.64 -6.02 -7.30
CA LEU A 203 -15.90 -6.86 -6.38
C LEU A 203 -14.80 -6.00 -5.75
N GLU A 204 -14.72 -5.95 -4.43
CA GLU A 204 -13.58 -5.36 -3.74
C GLU A 204 -12.74 -6.46 -3.09
N ILE A 205 -11.49 -6.59 -3.53
CA ILE A 205 -10.50 -7.55 -3.00
C ILE A 205 -9.74 -6.87 -1.87
N GLY A 206 -9.64 -7.53 -0.71
CA GLY A 206 -8.92 -7.01 0.45
C GLY A 206 -9.43 -5.67 0.94
N ALA A 207 -10.75 -5.57 1.11
CA ALA A 207 -11.43 -4.33 1.47
C ALA A 207 -11.05 -3.82 2.88
N GLY A 208 -10.51 -4.69 3.75
CA GLY A 208 -9.95 -4.33 5.04
C GLY A 208 -10.94 -3.58 5.93
N VAL A 209 -10.56 -2.37 6.38
CA VAL A 209 -11.42 -1.51 7.21
C VAL A 209 -12.52 -0.78 6.41
N GLY A 210 -12.53 -0.89 5.09
CA GLY A 210 -13.55 -0.31 4.21
C GLY A 210 -13.37 1.17 3.88
N GLY A 211 -12.12 1.66 3.88
CA GLY A 211 -11.81 3.05 3.56
C GLY A 211 -12.26 3.44 2.14
N THR A 212 -11.92 2.63 1.14
CA THR A 212 -12.34 2.86 -0.25
C THR A 212 -13.82 2.52 -0.44
N THR A 213 -14.31 1.44 0.18
CA THR A 213 -15.72 1.04 0.20
C THR A 213 -16.65 2.19 0.59
N SER A 214 -16.30 2.92 1.65
CA SER A 214 -17.10 4.04 2.17
C SER A 214 -17.32 5.12 1.11
N ASP A 215 -16.25 5.55 0.45
CA ASP A 215 -16.32 6.64 -0.53
C ASP A 215 -17.04 6.19 -1.82
N VAL A 216 -16.81 4.96 -2.26
CA VAL A 216 -17.47 4.39 -3.45
C VAL A 216 -18.97 4.21 -3.21
N LEU A 217 -19.37 3.58 -2.10
CA LEU A 217 -20.79 3.39 -1.79
C LEU A 217 -21.51 4.72 -1.57
N ALA A 218 -20.87 5.69 -0.93
CA ALA A 218 -21.42 7.04 -0.75
C ALA A 218 -21.65 7.75 -2.10
N ALA A 219 -20.67 7.69 -3.01
CA ALA A 219 -20.78 8.31 -4.33
C ALA A 219 -21.85 7.65 -5.21
N LEU A 220 -22.05 6.34 -5.08
CA LEU A 220 -23.12 5.61 -5.77
C LEU A 220 -24.54 5.96 -5.25
N GLY A 221 -24.66 6.69 -4.13
CA GLY A 221 -25.94 7.08 -3.54
C GLY A 221 -26.83 5.88 -3.25
N ASP A 222 -28.15 6.00 -3.42
CA ASP A 222 -29.09 4.86 -3.30
C ASP A 222 -29.27 4.07 -4.61
N GLY A 223 -28.37 4.29 -5.59
CA GLY A 223 -28.41 3.57 -6.87
C GLY A 223 -28.22 2.06 -6.72
N PRO A 224 -28.76 1.26 -7.66
CA PRO A 224 -28.67 -0.19 -7.61
C PRO A 224 -27.20 -0.65 -7.74
N VAL A 225 -26.78 -1.50 -6.81
CA VAL A 225 -25.41 -2.05 -6.77
C VAL A 225 -25.47 -3.53 -6.39
N ASP A 226 -24.54 -4.31 -6.92
CA ASP A 226 -24.18 -5.65 -6.46
C ASP A 226 -22.71 -5.55 -6.02
N TYR A 227 -22.51 -5.11 -4.78
CA TYR A 227 -21.21 -4.84 -4.19
C TYR A 227 -20.76 -6.03 -3.35
N LEU A 228 -19.76 -6.77 -3.82
CA LEU A 228 -19.17 -7.86 -3.05
C LEU A 228 -17.91 -7.37 -2.34
N PHE A 229 -18.04 -7.14 -1.03
CA PHE A 229 -16.93 -6.84 -0.14
C PHE A 229 -16.20 -8.14 0.22
N THR A 230 -14.90 -8.21 -0.04
CA THR A 230 -14.11 -9.41 0.31
C THR A 230 -12.82 -9.09 1.03
N ASP A 231 -12.41 -10.01 1.89
CA ASP A 231 -11.14 -9.97 2.60
C ASP A 231 -10.70 -11.40 2.96
N VAL A 232 -9.41 -11.62 3.21
CA VAL A 232 -8.90 -12.92 3.70
C VAL A 232 -9.23 -13.11 5.19
N SER A 233 -9.52 -12.03 5.91
CA SER A 233 -9.78 -12.00 7.34
C SER A 233 -11.26 -11.88 7.67
N ARG A 234 -11.76 -12.81 8.51
CA ARG A 234 -13.12 -12.72 9.07
C ARG A 234 -13.34 -11.44 9.88
N TYR A 235 -12.30 -10.98 10.58
CA TYR A 235 -12.36 -9.74 11.37
C TYR A 235 -12.73 -8.53 10.52
N PHE A 236 -12.13 -8.38 9.33
CA PHE A 236 -12.45 -7.29 8.42
C PHE A 236 -13.83 -7.44 7.77
N LEU A 237 -14.29 -8.67 7.53
CA LEU A 237 -15.66 -8.91 7.09
C LEU A 237 -16.69 -8.49 8.15
N ASP A 238 -16.41 -8.71 9.43
CA ASP A 238 -17.32 -8.32 10.51
C ASP A 238 -17.42 -6.79 10.63
N ILE A 239 -16.28 -6.08 10.52
CA ILE A 239 -16.26 -4.61 10.39
C ILE A 239 -17.06 -4.15 9.17
N GLY A 240 -16.86 -4.79 8.02
CA GLY A 240 -17.59 -4.47 6.80
C GLY A 240 -19.10 -4.66 6.97
N ARG A 241 -19.54 -5.74 7.61
CA ARG A 241 -20.97 -6.01 7.87
C ARG A 241 -21.58 -4.97 8.79
N GLU A 242 -20.87 -4.57 9.83
CA GLU A 242 -21.33 -3.54 10.76
C GLU A 242 -21.51 -2.19 10.06
N ARG A 243 -20.54 -1.78 9.22
CA ARG A 243 -20.56 -0.49 8.53
C ARG A 243 -21.49 -0.44 7.32
N PHE A 244 -21.52 -1.49 6.52
CA PHE A 244 -22.13 -1.48 5.18
C PHE A 244 -23.24 -2.52 5.01
N GLY A 245 -23.53 -3.36 6.00
CA GLY A 245 -24.60 -4.37 5.93
C GLY A 245 -26.00 -3.78 5.77
N GLY A 246 -26.22 -2.51 6.13
CA GLY A 246 -27.46 -1.78 5.89
C GLY A 246 -27.65 -1.30 4.44
N ARG A 247 -26.59 -1.30 3.62
CA ARG A 247 -26.66 -0.87 2.22
C ARG A 247 -27.15 -2.02 1.34
N ALA A 248 -28.37 -1.89 0.83
CA ALA A 248 -28.96 -2.86 -0.10
C ALA A 248 -28.02 -3.15 -1.29
N GLY A 249 -27.89 -4.44 -1.61
CA GLY A 249 -26.99 -4.89 -2.67
C GLY A 249 -25.54 -5.12 -2.22
N THR A 250 -25.23 -5.01 -0.93
CA THR A 250 -23.88 -5.29 -0.40
C THR A 250 -23.79 -6.71 0.17
N GLY A 251 -22.89 -7.52 -0.37
CA GLY A 251 -22.55 -8.87 0.10
C GLY A 251 -21.15 -8.94 0.69
N PHE A 252 -20.87 -10.01 1.46
CA PHE A 252 -19.59 -10.21 2.16
C PHE A 252 -19.11 -11.64 2.00
N ALA A 253 -17.87 -11.84 1.57
CA ALA A 253 -17.29 -13.18 1.43
C ALA A 253 -15.78 -13.21 1.71
N LEU A 254 -15.27 -14.37 2.12
CA LEU A 254 -13.83 -14.58 2.21
C LEU A 254 -13.26 -14.74 0.80
N LEU A 255 -12.14 -14.07 0.53
CA LEU A 255 -11.41 -14.22 -0.73
C LEU A 255 -9.91 -14.05 -0.46
N ASP A 256 -9.14 -15.04 -0.92
CA ASP A 256 -7.68 -14.96 -0.95
C ASP A 256 -7.23 -14.63 -2.38
N LEU A 257 -6.53 -13.51 -2.54
CA LEU A 257 -5.99 -13.06 -3.84
C LEU A 257 -4.92 -14.00 -4.39
N ASN A 258 -4.32 -14.84 -3.53
CA ASN A 258 -3.33 -15.85 -3.91
C ASN A 258 -3.97 -17.23 -4.21
N GLY A 259 -5.30 -17.34 -4.17
CA GLY A 259 -6.03 -18.55 -4.53
C GLY A 259 -5.82 -18.99 -5.98
N ASP A 260 -6.06 -20.28 -6.26
CA ASP A 260 -6.09 -20.85 -7.62
C ASP A 260 -7.41 -21.59 -7.84
N PRO A 261 -8.32 -21.10 -8.71
CA PRO A 261 -8.30 -19.79 -9.37
C PRO A 261 -8.58 -18.63 -8.38
N LEU A 262 -8.22 -17.40 -8.74
CA LEU A 262 -8.60 -16.21 -7.98
C LEU A 262 -10.13 -16.06 -7.98
N GLY A 263 -10.73 -15.87 -6.81
CA GLY A 263 -12.18 -15.79 -6.63
C GLY A 263 -12.86 -17.13 -6.31
N GLY A 264 -12.19 -18.27 -6.57
CA GLY A 264 -12.72 -19.61 -6.29
C GLY A 264 -14.18 -19.76 -6.75
N ASP A 265 -15.02 -20.36 -5.89
CA ASP A 265 -16.46 -20.50 -6.12
C ASP A 265 -17.27 -19.29 -5.65
N VAL A 266 -16.60 -18.23 -5.15
CA VAL A 266 -17.25 -17.04 -4.58
C VAL A 266 -17.64 -16.06 -5.68
N VAL A 267 -16.88 -16.05 -6.78
CA VAL A 267 -17.08 -15.09 -7.87
C VAL A 267 -17.11 -15.79 -9.21
N GLU A 268 -18.26 -15.69 -9.89
CA GLU A 268 -18.41 -16.14 -11.26
C GLU A 268 -17.42 -15.42 -12.20
N PRO A 269 -16.67 -16.13 -13.05
CA PRO A 269 -15.80 -15.53 -14.06
C PRO A 269 -16.57 -14.61 -15.02
N GLY A 270 -15.95 -13.51 -15.44
CA GLY A 270 -16.55 -12.56 -16.38
C GLY A 270 -17.78 -11.81 -15.85
N SER A 271 -18.03 -11.85 -14.54
CA SER A 271 -19.27 -11.33 -13.96
C SER A 271 -19.16 -9.90 -13.41
N ARG A 272 -17.95 -9.37 -13.17
CA ARG A 272 -17.76 -8.09 -12.47
C ARG A 272 -17.55 -6.94 -13.42
N ASP A 273 -18.32 -5.86 -13.27
CA ASP A 273 -18.13 -4.64 -14.06
C ASP A 273 -16.90 -3.86 -13.57
N VAL A 274 -16.67 -3.87 -12.26
CA VAL A 274 -15.54 -3.21 -11.59
C VAL A 274 -14.92 -4.15 -10.56
N VAL A 275 -13.59 -4.28 -10.57
CA VAL A 275 -12.81 -4.88 -9.48
C VAL A 275 -11.99 -3.78 -8.81
N ILE A 276 -12.15 -3.60 -7.51
CA ILE A 276 -11.40 -2.66 -6.68
C ILE A 276 -10.39 -3.44 -5.85
N ALA A 277 -9.16 -2.94 -5.78
CA ALA A 277 -8.13 -3.53 -4.94
C ALA A 277 -7.24 -2.41 -4.37
N ALA A 278 -7.51 -2.00 -3.14
CA ALA A 278 -6.84 -0.88 -2.50
C ALA A 278 -5.81 -1.35 -1.46
N ASN A 279 -4.53 -1.05 -1.71
CA ASN A 279 -3.38 -1.41 -0.88
C ASN A 279 -3.34 -2.91 -0.55
N VAL A 280 -3.60 -3.77 -1.54
CA VAL A 280 -3.67 -5.22 -1.34
C VAL A 280 -2.88 -6.03 -2.36
N LEU A 281 -2.86 -5.64 -3.64
CA LEU A 281 -2.31 -6.49 -4.70
C LEU A 281 -0.80 -6.67 -4.60
N HIS A 282 -0.08 -5.72 -3.98
CA HIS A 282 1.32 -5.93 -3.63
C HIS A 282 1.57 -7.18 -2.76
N ASN A 283 0.56 -7.74 -2.07
CA ASN A 283 0.69 -8.99 -1.31
C ASN A 283 0.62 -10.26 -2.17
N ALA A 284 0.44 -10.13 -3.50
CA ALA A 284 0.46 -11.27 -4.40
C ALA A 284 1.83 -11.97 -4.38
N HIS A 285 1.84 -13.30 -4.32
CA HIS A 285 3.05 -14.10 -4.51
C HIS A 285 3.58 -14.01 -5.94
N ASP A 286 2.65 -13.93 -6.91
CA ASP A 286 2.89 -13.69 -8.33
C ASP A 286 1.89 -12.63 -8.81
N ILE A 287 2.36 -11.41 -9.06
CA ILE A 287 1.48 -10.33 -9.49
C ILE A 287 0.90 -10.54 -10.89
N GLY A 288 1.65 -11.17 -11.80
CA GLY A 288 1.17 -11.44 -13.14
C GLY A 288 0.03 -12.45 -13.13
N ARG A 289 0.14 -13.50 -12.30
CA ARG A 289 -0.95 -14.46 -12.08
C ARG A 289 -2.16 -13.81 -11.42
N CYS A 290 -1.95 -12.99 -10.39
CA CYS A 290 -3.03 -12.28 -9.70
C CYS A 290 -3.81 -11.38 -10.68
N LEU A 291 -3.11 -10.59 -11.51
CA LEU A 291 -3.73 -9.72 -12.50
C LEU A 291 -4.48 -10.49 -13.60
N ARG A 292 -3.98 -11.66 -14.04
CA ARG A 292 -4.74 -12.55 -14.95
C ARG A 292 -6.02 -13.07 -14.30
N GLY A 293 -5.97 -13.45 -13.03
CA GLY A 293 -7.17 -13.84 -12.27
C GLY A 293 -8.18 -12.70 -12.16
N VAL A 294 -7.72 -11.47 -11.85
CA VAL A 294 -8.56 -10.27 -11.85
C VAL A 294 -9.20 -10.02 -13.21
N ARG A 295 -8.42 -10.12 -14.31
CA ARG A 295 -8.94 -10.03 -15.67
C ARG A 295 -10.05 -11.07 -15.90
N ASP A 296 -9.86 -12.30 -15.45
CA ASP A 296 -10.82 -13.38 -15.67
C ASP A 296 -12.14 -13.16 -14.94
N LEU A 297 -12.14 -12.48 -13.79
CA LEU A 297 -13.35 -12.09 -13.06
C LEU A 297 -14.10 -10.90 -13.67
N LEU A 298 -13.38 -9.99 -14.36
CA LEU A 298 -13.97 -8.81 -15.00
C LEU A 298 -14.81 -9.19 -16.21
N ALA A 299 -16.00 -8.63 -16.37
CA ALA A 299 -16.76 -8.69 -17.62
C ALA A 299 -15.97 -8.03 -18.78
N PRO A 300 -16.25 -8.38 -20.06
CA PRO A 300 -15.66 -7.68 -21.20
C PRO A 300 -15.82 -6.16 -21.08
N GLY A 301 -14.74 -5.40 -21.22
CA GLY A 301 -14.72 -3.95 -21.04
C GLY A 301 -14.77 -3.46 -19.57
N GLY A 302 -14.81 -4.37 -18.60
CA GLY A 302 -14.79 -4.06 -17.17
C GLY A 302 -13.48 -3.42 -16.70
N LEU A 303 -13.50 -2.80 -15.52
CA LEU A 303 -12.40 -1.98 -14.99
C LEU A 303 -11.78 -2.57 -13.72
N LEU A 304 -10.45 -2.69 -13.69
CA LEU A 304 -9.66 -2.81 -12.47
C LEU A 304 -9.33 -1.40 -11.95
N LEU A 305 -9.61 -1.13 -10.69
CA LEU A 305 -9.19 0.05 -9.94
C LEU A 305 -8.23 -0.39 -8.82
N CYS A 306 -6.93 -0.25 -9.07
CA CYS A 306 -5.90 -0.62 -8.11
C CYS A 306 -5.33 0.63 -7.45
N ILE A 307 -5.48 0.78 -6.14
CA ILE A 307 -4.75 1.79 -5.37
C ILE A 307 -3.55 1.09 -4.78
N ASP A 308 -2.33 1.51 -5.09
CA ASP A 308 -1.15 0.93 -4.45
C ASP A 308 0.02 1.91 -4.35
N THR A 309 0.93 1.59 -3.44
CA THR A 309 2.21 2.28 -3.29
C THR A 309 3.14 1.88 -4.45
N CYS A 310 3.65 2.87 -5.17
CA CYS A 310 4.46 2.70 -6.38
C CYS A 310 5.98 3.01 -6.22
N ARG A 311 6.42 3.27 -5.00
CA ARG A 311 7.79 3.57 -4.58
C ARG A 311 7.84 3.28 -3.10
N GLU A 312 8.88 2.58 -2.67
CA GLU A 312 9.04 2.29 -1.27
C GLU A 312 9.19 3.56 -0.44
N LEU A 313 8.35 3.70 0.59
CA LEU A 313 8.44 4.76 1.58
C LEU A 313 9.12 4.21 2.84
N TYR A 314 10.17 4.87 3.32
CA TYR A 314 10.98 4.31 4.41
C TYR A 314 10.23 4.16 5.73
N GLN A 315 9.23 5.01 5.99
CA GLN A 315 8.36 4.85 7.15
C GLN A 315 7.55 3.54 7.12
N ILE A 316 7.19 3.04 5.92
CA ILE A 316 6.53 1.74 5.74
C ILE A 316 7.53 0.60 5.98
N LEU A 317 8.78 0.76 5.53
CA LEU A 317 9.89 -0.19 5.74
C LEU A 317 10.30 -0.32 7.22
N THR A 318 10.05 0.70 8.04
CA THR A 318 10.18 0.65 9.51
C THR A 318 8.88 0.29 10.23
N SER A 319 7.80 -0.04 9.53
CA SER A 319 6.50 -0.35 10.13
C SER A 319 5.73 -1.41 9.35
N MET A 320 4.79 -1.04 8.47
CA MET A 320 3.84 -1.94 7.82
C MET A 320 4.48 -3.12 7.08
N GLN A 321 5.70 -2.98 6.55
CA GLN A 321 6.39 -4.10 5.89
C GLN A 321 6.69 -5.28 6.81
N PHE A 322 6.68 -5.11 8.13
CA PHE A 322 6.74 -6.25 9.06
C PHE A 322 5.52 -7.18 8.95
N LEU A 323 4.35 -6.68 8.49
CA LEU A 323 3.18 -7.51 8.21
C LEU A 323 3.36 -8.40 6.97
N MET A 324 4.31 -8.04 6.10
CA MET A 324 4.58 -8.72 4.83
C MET A 324 5.64 -9.83 4.96
N SER A 325 6.22 -10.00 6.15
CA SER A 325 7.05 -11.15 6.45
C SER A 325 6.20 -12.42 6.48
N ALA A 326 6.39 -13.26 5.47
CA ALA A 326 5.78 -14.57 5.38
C ALA A 326 6.08 -15.42 6.63
N ARG A 327 5.18 -16.37 6.91
CA ARG A 327 5.44 -17.37 7.93
C ARG A 327 6.56 -18.31 7.46
N PRO A 328 7.31 -18.94 8.38
CA PRO A 328 8.33 -19.90 8.00
C PRO A 328 7.76 -21.00 7.08
N GLY A 329 8.36 -21.15 5.90
CA GLY A 329 7.95 -22.15 4.90
C GLY A 329 6.84 -21.71 3.94
N GLU A 330 6.24 -20.52 4.13
CA GLU A 330 5.26 -19.95 3.21
C GLU A 330 5.93 -18.97 2.23
N PRO A 331 5.46 -18.87 0.98
CA PRO A 331 5.93 -17.82 0.08
C PRO A 331 5.54 -16.44 0.60
N GLY A 332 6.42 -15.47 0.42
CA GLY A 332 6.11 -14.06 0.66
C GLY A 332 5.60 -13.35 -0.58
N PRO A 333 5.17 -12.09 -0.42
CA PRO A 333 4.84 -11.24 -1.56
C PRO A 333 5.98 -11.18 -2.58
N GLY A 334 5.67 -11.33 -3.85
CA GLY A 334 6.64 -11.28 -4.95
C GLY A 334 7.59 -12.47 -5.03
N ALA A 335 7.33 -13.57 -4.32
CA ALA A 335 8.18 -14.76 -4.34
C ALA A 335 8.36 -15.38 -5.74
N TYR A 336 7.40 -15.15 -6.65
CA TYR A 336 7.34 -15.80 -7.97
C TYR A 336 7.21 -14.81 -9.13
N ASP A 337 7.54 -13.53 -8.92
CA ASP A 337 7.52 -12.51 -9.97
C ASP A 337 8.81 -11.67 -10.02
N LEU A 338 8.77 -10.55 -10.76
CA LEU A 338 9.91 -9.65 -10.97
C LEU A 338 10.55 -9.10 -9.67
N ARG A 339 9.87 -9.21 -8.54
CA ARG A 339 10.38 -8.78 -7.23
C ARG A 339 11.27 -9.83 -6.58
N ALA A 340 11.20 -11.09 -7.02
CA ALA A 340 11.97 -12.19 -6.46
C ALA A 340 13.46 -11.85 -6.44
N GLY A 341 14.07 -11.95 -5.25
CA GLY A 341 15.50 -11.65 -5.03
C GLY A 341 15.85 -10.16 -4.92
N THR A 342 14.88 -9.25 -4.99
CA THR A 342 15.14 -7.79 -4.87
C THR A 342 14.90 -7.23 -3.46
N ASP A 343 14.32 -8.03 -2.56
CA ASP A 343 13.83 -7.62 -1.23
C ASP A 343 12.84 -6.43 -1.27
N ARG A 344 12.23 -6.14 -2.43
CA ARG A 344 11.16 -5.14 -2.60
C ARG A 344 9.79 -5.79 -2.52
N ILE A 345 8.84 -5.09 -1.89
CA ILE A 345 7.42 -5.46 -1.93
C ILE A 345 6.68 -4.72 -3.04
N PHE A 346 6.93 -3.42 -3.18
CA PHE A 346 6.15 -2.57 -4.07
C PHE A 346 6.72 -2.56 -5.48
N LEU A 347 5.83 -2.63 -6.47
CA LEU A 347 6.15 -2.39 -7.87
C LEU A 347 6.21 -0.89 -8.14
N SER A 348 7.05 -0.48 -9.08
CA SER A 348 7.00 0.87 -9.66
C SER A 348 5.76 1.08 -10.52
N ARG A 349 5.41 2.34 -10.81
CA ARG A 349 4.32 2.69 -11.75
C ARG A 349 4.52 2.02 -13.11
N ALA A 350 5.77 1.97 -13.60
CA ALA A 350 6.11 1.34 -14.85
C ALA A 350 5.92 -0.19 -14.79
N GLU A 351 6.43 -0.84 -13.74
CA GLU A 351 6.25 -2.28 -13.54
C GLU A 351 4.76 -2.65 -13.42
N TRP A 352 3.95 -1.87 -12.70
CA TRP A 352 2.49 -2.04 -12.65
C TRP A 352 1.85 -1.97 -14.03
N ARG A 353 2.15 -0.92 -14.80
CA ARG A 353 1.63 -0.73 -16.16
C ARG A 353 1.98 -1.89 -17.07
N ASP A 354 3.22 -2.36 -17.01
CA ASP A 354 3.71 -3.44 -17.87
C ASP A 354 3.09 -4.78 -17.47
N GLN A 355 2.92 -5.05 -16.17
CA GLN A 355 2.23 -6.25 -15.67
C GLN A 355 0.73 -6.25 -16.01
N MET A 356 0.04 -5.10 -15.93
CA MET A 356 -1.35 -4.97 -16.37
C MET A 356 -1.49 -5.30 -17.86
N ARG A 357 -0.64 -4.72 -18.71
CA ARG A 357 -0.64 -5.02 -20.16
C ARG A 357 -0.38 -6.49 -20.43
N ALA A 358 0.63 -7.08 -19.79
CA ALA A 358 0.95 -8.50 -19.93
C ALA A 358 -0.20 -9.43 -19.49
N ALA A 359 -1.05 -8.97 -18.57
CA ALA A 359 -2.22 -9.71 -18.13
C ALA A 359 -3.44 -9.56 -19.05
N GLY A 360 -3.42 -8.68 -20.06
CA GLY A 360 -4.58 -8.34 -20.91
C GLY A 360 -5.49 -7.26 -20.31
N LEU A 361 -4.92 -6.39 -19.47
CA LEU A 361 -5.58 -5.23 -18.89
C LEU A 361 -4.93 -3.96 -19.48
N ALA A 362 -5.66 -3.24 -20.34
CA ALA A 362 -5.19 -2.01 -20.96
C ALA A 362 -5.23 -0.85 -19.93
N PRO A 363 -4.08 -0.24 -19.57
CA PRO A 363 -4.04 0.88 -18.62
C PRO A 363 -4.83 2.09 -19.15
N VAL A 364 -5.68 2.67 -18.30
CA VAL A 364 -6.59 3.79 -18.60
C VAL A 364 -6.12 5.08 -17.95
N LEU A 365 -5.78 5.05 -16.65
CA LEU A 365 -5.32 6.24 -15.94
C LEU A 365 -4.37 5.89 -14.79
N ALA A 366 -3.47 6.82 -14.49
CA ALA A 366 -2.67 6.83 -13.27
C ALA A 366 -2.84 8.19 -12.58
N ALA A 367 -3.32 8.18 -11.33
CA ALA A 367 -3.62 9.38 -10.56
C ALA A 367 -3.14 9.25 -9.11
N PRO A 368 -2.40 10.22 -8.55
CA PRO A 368 -1.97 11.46 -9.19
C PRO A 368 -0.95 11.22 -10.32
N GLU A 369 -0.79 12.20 -11.21
CA GLU A 369 0.28 12.19 -12.25
C GLU A 369 1.68 12.19 -11.62
N GLU A 370 2.66 11.68 -12.36
CA GLU A 370 4.08 11.84 -11.98
C GLU A 370 4.42 13.34 -11.87
N GLY A 371 5.08 13.71 -10.77
CA GLY A 371 5.43 15.10 -10.47
C GLY A 371 4.32 15.94 -9.82
N HIS A 372 3.10 15.42 -9.68
CA HIS A 372 2.10 16.05 -8.81
C HIS A 372 2.60 16.05 -7.34
N PRO A 373 2.35 17.07 -6.50
CA PRO A 373 2.89 17.09 -5.14
C PRO A 373 2.49 15.88 -4.27
N LEU A 374 1.30 15.31 -4.49
CA LEU A 374 0.85 14.08 -3.82
C LEU A 374 1.62 12.82 -4.24
N ASP A 375 2.35 12.85 -5.36
CA ASP A 375 3.23 11.74 -5.78
C ASP A 375 4.33 11.46 -4.74
N ALA A 376 4.65 12.43 -3.88
CA ALA A 376 5.54 12.23 -2.75
C ALA A 376 5.10 11.07 -1.83
N PHE A 377 3.80 10.88 -1.63
CA PHE A 377 3.23 9.78 -0.83
C PHE A 377 3.29 8.44 -1.55
N SER A 378 3.61 8.44 -2.85
CA SER A 378 3.72 7.26 -3.68
C SER A 378 2.46 6.39 -3.85
N VAL A 379 1.34 6.73 -3.22
CA VAL A 379 0.06 6.05 -3.41
C VAL A 379 -0.57 6.53 -4.71
N THR A 380 -0.92 5.58 -5.58
CA THR A 380 -1.45 5.85 -6.92
C THR A 380 -2.67 4.99 -7.18
N LEU A 381 -3.75 5.60 -7.68
CA LEU A 381 -4.80 4.89 -8.41
C LEU A 381 -4.31 4.56 -9.81
N LEU A 382 -4.22 3.28 -10.11
CA LEU A 382 -3.95 2.68 -11.41
C LEU A 382 -5.25 2.03 -11.89
N ALA A 383 -5.90 2.63 -12.89
CA ALA A 383 -7.07 2.02 -13.52
C ALA A 383 -6.67 1.33 -14.83
N ALA A 384 -7.21 0.14 -15.06
CA ALA A 384 -7.02 -0.60 -16.31
C ALA A 384 -8.32 -1.28 -16.75
N ARG A 385 -8.49 -1.45 -18.06
CA ARG A 385 -9.68 -2.04 -18.68
C ARG A 385 -9.37 -3.43 -19.20
N ARG A 386 -10.24 -4.40 -18.96
CA ARG A 386 -10.18 -5.70 -19.65
C ARG A 386 -10.41 -5.49 -21.14
N GLU A 387 -9.44 -5.91 -21.96
CA GLU A 387 -9.58 -5.83 -23.42
C GLU A 387 -10.78 -6.68 -23.90
N GLU A 388 -11.55 -6.14 -24.83
CA GLU A 388 -12.60 -6.87 -25.55
C GLU A 388 -11.89 -7.87 -26.46
N GLY A 389 -11.71 -9.10 -25.98
CA GLY A 389 -11.06 -10.19 -26.73
C GLY A 389 -11.84 -10.66 -27.95
#